data_AF-A0AAE8MTP0-F1
#
_entry.id   AF-A0AAE8MTP0-F1
#
_cell.length_a   1.000
_cell.length_b   1.000
_cell.length_c   1.000
_cell.angle_alpha   90.00
_cell.angle_beta   90.00
_cell.angle_gamma   90.00
#
_symmetry.space_group_name_H-M   'P 1'
#
loop_
_entity.id
_entity.type
_entity.pdbx_description
1 polymer ?
#
loop_
_entity_poly.entity_id
_entity_poly.type
_entity_poly.pdbx_seq_one_letter_code
_entity_poly.pdbx_strand_id
1 'polypeptide(L)'
;MAADPQLQSAFITRLPREIRDRIYLELWRPCGLRQHIFWHWHSGKADTSHFYRWPCTTEFHPEDPVQKDVEALRSKLGIPVGETIWDETYAPRLRSSWQNHWACYERGEEFISGGEVGDTYDVFSWYIDKGCWTEHPCYAPRHSPYIPMLLSCKVVSSECLQSIYSSTTFIFTELQCLQFFVGYCQKPVNPKLDIQPTQPPAFFKYARKLELSLPADFPVAIPCVVPELSKQEHLHDVYDFHWLWLDKFHSLSSVKIWIASRKCVSDALKRKNIV
;
A
#
# COMPACT_ATOMS: atom_id res chain seq x y z
N MET A 1 18.47 7.94 26.31
CA MET A 1 17.89 7.24 27.47
C MET A 1 17.38 5.89 27.01
N ALA A 2 17.77 4.79 27.65
CA ALA A 2 17.25 3.46 27.30
C ALA A 2 15.93 3.22 28.04
N ALA A 3 14.91 2.71 27.34
CA ALA A 3 13.63 2.36 27.96
C ALA A 3 13.82 1.23 28.99
N ASP A 4 13.19 1.36 30.17
CA ASP A 4 13.18 0.33 31.20
C ASP A 4 12.54 -0.96 30.64
N PRO A 5 13.21 -2.12 30.72
CA PRO A 5 12.62 -3.40 30.34
C PRO A 5 11.37 -3.80 31.12
N GLN A 6 11.16 -3.29 32.35
CA GLN A 6 10.06 -3.63 33.26
C GLN A 6 9.84 -5.14 33.44
N LEU A 7 10.94 -5.90 33.57
CA LEU A 7 10.92 -7.36 33.68
C LEU A 7 10.16 -7.88 34.90
N GLN A 8 9.98 -7.04 35.93
CA GLN A 8 9.29 -7.39 37.16
C GLN A 8 7.78 -7.08 37.12
N SER A 9 7.27 -6.52 36.02
CA SER A 9 5.84 -6.23 35.91
C SER A 9 5.00 -7.51 35.99
N ALA A 10 3.87 -7.45 36.69
CA ALA A 10 2.95 -8.58 36.83
C ALA A 10 2.47 -9.11 35.47
N PHE A 11 2.36 -8.23 34.47
CA PHE A 11 2.00 -8.61 33.10
C PHE A 11 3.05 -9.54 32.48
N ILE A 12 4.35 -9.27 32.68
CA ILE A 12 5.44 -10.10 32.16
C ILE A 12 5.70 -11.33 33.03
N THR A 13 5.61 -11.22 34.35
CA THR A 13 5.99 -12.30 35.28
C THR A 13 4.87 -13.32 35.53
N ARG A 14 3.60 -12.93 35.43
CA ARG A 14 2.47 -13.83 35.73
C ARG A 14 1.81 -14.45 34.49
N LEU A 15 1.88 -13.78 33.34
CA LEU A 15 1.27 -14.28 32.11
C LEU A 15 2.33 -14.98 31.25
N PRO A 16 2.14 -16.25 30.85
CA PRO A 16 2.99 -16.90 29.86
C PRO A 16 3.01 -16.14 28.53
N ARG A 17 4.07 -16.34 27.74
CA ARG A 17 4.26 -15.63 26.47
C ARG A 17 3.08 -15.83 25.52
N GLU A 18 2.58 -17.05 25.45
CA GLU A 18 1.47 -17.44 24.58
C GLU A 18 0.18 -16.66 24.92
N ILE A 19 -0.08 -16.42 26.22
CA ILE A 19 -1.23 -15.64 26.65
C ILE A 19 -1.04 -14.16 26.29
N ARG A 20 0.17 -13.61 26.45
CA ARG A 20 0.47 -12.24 26.03
C ARG A 20 0.31 -12.05 24.52
N ASP A 21 0.77 -13.01 23.72
CA ASP A 21 0.58 -12.99 22.26
C ASP A 21 -0.90 -12.99 21.86
N ARG A 22 -1.74 -13.74 22.59
CA ARG A 22 -3.20 -13.69 22.39
C ARG A 22 -3.78 -12.33 22.75
N ILE A 23 -3.37 -11.74 23.87
CA ILE A 23 -3.80 -10.39 24.28
C ILE A 23 -3.43 -9.37 23.20
N TYR A 24 -2.18 -9.39 22.71
CA TYR A 24 -1.75 -8.49 21.65
C TYR A 24 -2.60 -8.66 20.39
N LEU A 25 -2.84 -9.90 19.95
CA LEU A 25 -3.69 -10.15 18.78
C LEU A 25 -5.12 -9.59 18.95
N GLU A 26 -5.72 -9.76 20.13
CA GLU A 26 -7.04 -9.17 20.42
C GLU A 26 -7.02 -7.64 20.37
N LEU A 27 -5.92 -6.99 20.78
CA LEU A 27 -5.77 -5.53 20.67
C LEU A 27 -5.70 -5.06 19.20
N TRP A 28 -5.11 -5.86 18.31
CA TRP A 28 -4.95 -5.48 16.91
C TRP A 28 -6.21 -5.71 16.08
N ARG A 29 -7.03 -6.73 16.42
CA ARG A 29 -8.23 -7.12 15.66
C ARG A 29 -9.22 -5.98 15.41
N PRO A 30 -9.62 -5.15 16.39
CA PRO A 30 -10.52 -4.03 16.16
C PRO A 30 -9.97 -2.98 15.19
N CYS A 31 -8.64 -2.89 15.08
CA CYS A 31 -7.98 -1.98 14.13
C CYS A 31 -7.87 -2.56 12.71
N GLY A 32 -8.30 -3.81 12.50
CA GLY A 32 -8.16 -4.57 11.26
C GLY A 32 -6.82 -5.30 11.15
N LEU A 33 -6.84 -6.58 10.77
CA LEU A 33 -5.61 -7.35 10.50
C LEU A 33 -5.14 -7.25 9.04
N ARG A 34 -5.90 -6.57 8.18
CA ARG A 34 -5.53 -6.24 6.81
C ARG A 34 -5.39 -4.72 6.74
N GLN A 35 -4.22 -4.21 6.39
CA GLN A 35 -3.92 -2.79 6.43
C GLN A 35 -3.39 -2.32 5.08
N HIS A 36 -4.06 -1.35 4.47
CA HIS A 36 -3.45 -0.55 3.43
C HIS A 36 -2.39 0.35 4.03
N ILE A 37 -1.24 0.46 3.35
CA ILE A 37 -0.16 1.38 3.73
C ILE A 37 -0.09 2.48 2.67
N PHE A 38 -0.04 3.73 3.14
CA PHE A 38 0.09 4.92 2.30
C PHE A 38 1.27 5.76 2.72
N TRP A 39 1.82 6.49 1.77
CA TRP A 39 2.74 7.58 2.05
C TRP A 39 1.98 8.90 1.99
N HIS A 40 1.89 9.59 3.12
CA HIS A 40 1.29 10.90 3.18
C HIS A 40 2.38 11.97 3.03
N TRP A 41 2.28 12.76 1.96
CA TRP A 41 3.22 13.83 1.64
C TRP A 41 2.65 15.19 2.08
N HIS A 42 3.45 15.96 2.82
CA HIS A 42 3.10 17.35 3.15
C HIS A 42 3.93 18.33 2.32
N SER A 43 3.26 19.13 1.50
CA SER A 43 3.93 20.12 0.66
C SER A 43 4.66 21.16 1.54
N GLY A 44 5.95 21.40 1.26
CA GLY A 44 6.77 22.35 2.00
C GLY A 44 7.22 21.95 3.41
N LYS A 45 6.85 20.75 3.91
CA LYS A 45 7.26 20.21 5.22
C LYS A 45 7.63 18.73 5.10
N ALA A 46 8.80 18.46 4.54
CA ALA A 46 9.29 17.09 4.36
C ALA A 46 9.36 16.30 5.67
N ASP A 47 9.59 16.97 6.80
CA ASP A 47 9.65 16.44 8.16
C ASP A 47 8.30 15.96 8.70
N THR A 48 7.18 16.43 8.15
CA THR A 48 5.84 16.00 8.57
C THR A 48 5.26 14.88 7.70
N SER A 49 5.94 14.52 6.60
CA SER A 49 5.53 13.40 5.73
C SER A 49 5.75 12.05 6.43
N HIS A 50 4.79 11.14 6.32
CA HIS A 50 4.79 9.90 7.10
C HIS A 50 4.00 8.77 6.45
N PHE A 51 4.26 7.54 6.91
CA PHE A 51 3.41 6.40 6.56
C PHE A 51 2.11 6.43 7.34
N TYR A 52 1.01 6.17 6.65
CA TYR A 52 -0.30 6.02 7.22
C TYR A 52 -0.84 4.60 6.96
N ARG A 53 -1.72 4.13 7.84
CA ARG A 53 -2.36 2.81 7.71
C ARG A 53 -3.88 2.94 7.72
N TRP A 54 -4.55 2.14 6.91
CA TRP A 54 -6.02 2.09 6.86
C TRP A 54 -6.54 0.66 6.86
N PRO A 55 -7.56 0.32 7.65
CA PRO A 55 -8.14 -1.02 7.66
C PRO A 55 -8.79 -1.35 6.31
N CYS A 56 -8.28 -2.39 5.67
CA CYS A 56 -8.86 -2.95 4.46
C CYS A 56 -10.15 -3.72 4.80
N THR A 57 -11.19 -3.50 4.01
CA THR A 57 -12.48 -4.20 4.11
C THR A 57 -12.70 -5.24 3.02
N THR A 58 -11.73 -5.37 2.11
CA THR A 58 -11.85 -6.23 0.93
C THR A 58 -10.97 -7.46 1.09
N GLU A 59 -11.55 -8.64 0.87
CA GLU A 59 -10.77 -9.87 0.76
C GLU A 59 -10.06 -9.92 -0.60
N PHE A 60 -8.89 -10.56 -0.63
CA PHE A 60 -8.21 -10.77 -1.89
C PHE A 60 -8.99 -11.76 -2.76
N HIS A 61 -9.34 -11.34 -3.97
CA HIS A 61 -9.98 -12.19 -4.95
C HIS A 61 -9.11 -12.30 -6.20
N PRO A 62 -8.73 -13.50 -6.68
CA PRO A 62 -7.92 -13.62 -7.88
C PRO A 62 -8.71 -13.24 -9.15
N GLU A 63 -10.02 -13.45 -9.15
CA GLU A 63 -10.88 -13.08 -10.27
C GLU A 63 -11.24 -11.60 -10.23
N ASP A 64 -11.27 -11.00 -11.41
CA ASP A 64 -11.71 -9.63 -11.60
C ASP A 64 -13.16 -9.65 -12.14
N PRO A 65 -14.19 -9.43 -11.30
CA PRO A 65 -15.57 -9.41 -11.79
C PRO A 65 -15.81 -8.29 -12.82
N VAL A 66 -15.04 -7.20 -12.75
CA VAL A 66 -15.11 -6.08 -13.71
C VAL A 66 -14.66 -6.51 -15.10
N GLN A 67 -13.73 -7.47 -15.17
CA GLN A 67 -13.28 -8.03 -16.43
C GLN A 67 -14.47 -8.53 -17.25
N LYS A 68 -15.41 -9.23 -16.60
CA LYS A 68 -16.58 -9.78 -17.27
C LYS A 68 -17.47 -8.67 -17.82
N ASP A 69 -17.73 -7.64 -17.02
CA ASP A 69 -18.59 -6.52 -17.40
C ASP A 69 -17.98 -5.70 -18.54
N VAL A 70 -16.67 -5.46 -18.50
CA VAL A 70 -15.93 -4.74 -19.55
C VAL A 70 -15.84 -5.56 -20.84
N GLU A 71 -15.67 -6.90 -20.78
CA GLU A 71 -15.75 -7.72 -22.01
C GLU A 71 -17.16 -7.77 -22.61
N ALA A 72 -18.19 -7.77 -21.76
CA ALA A 72 -19.57 -7.70 -22.24
C ALA A 72 -19.84 -6.35 -22.93
N LEU A 73 -19.35 -5.24 -22.34
CA LEU A 73 -19.44 -3.92 -22.94
C LEU A 73 -18.66 -3.84 -24.26
N ARG A 74 -17.43 -4.38 -24.29
CA ARG A 74 -16.61 -4.48 -25.50
C ARG A 74 -17.36 -5.20 -26.62
N SER A 75 -17.92 -6.37 -26.31
CA SER A 75 -18.69 -7.17 -27.26
C SER A 75 -19.90 -6.42 -27.80
N LYS A 76 -20.63 -5.70 -26.92
CA LYS A 76 -21.77 -4.87 -27.28
C LYS A 76 -21.39 -3.71 -28.21
N LEU A 77 -20.22 -3.10 -28.01
CA LEU A 77 -19.72 -1.98 -28.80
C LEU A 77 -18.97 -2.43 -30.07
N GLY A 78 -18.78 -3.74 -30.29
CA GLY A 78 -18.02 -4.25 -31.41
C GLY A 78 -16.52 -3.89 -31.38
N ILE A 79 -15.98 -3.58 -30.20
CA ILE A 79 -14.57 -3.21 -30.02
C ILE A 79 -13.74 -4.50 -29.95
N PRO A 80 -12.65 -4.67 -30.71
CA PRO A 80 -11.79 -5.85 -30.62
C PRO A 80 -11.08 -5.99 -29.27
N VAL A 81 -10.66 -7.22 -28.93
CA VAL A 81 -9.77 -7.46 -27.79
C VAL A 81 -8.43 -6.75 -28.03
N GLY A 82 -7.91 -6.09 -27.01
CA GLY A 82 -6.67 -5.29 -27.09
C GLY A 82 -6.90 -3.82 -27.46
N GLU A 83 -8.04 -3.49 -28.06
CA GLU A 83 -8.41 -2.11 -28.33
C GLU A 83 -8.90 -1.40 -27.06
N THR A 84 -8.65 -0.09 -27.02
CA THR A 84 -9.03 0.75 -25.89
C THR A 84 -10.55 0.90 -25.84
N ILE A 85 -11.11 0.65 -24.66
CA ILE A 85 -12.51 0.93 -24.37
C ILE A 85 -12.59 2.13 -23.45
N TRP A 86 -13.32 3.16 -23.88
CA TRP A 86 -13.63 4.31 -23.05
C TRP A 86 -15.09 4.24 -22.63
N ASP A 87 -15.32 4.20 -21.32
CA ASP A 87 -16.62 4.24 -20.70
C ASP A 87 -16.48 5.03 -19.41
N GLU A 88 -17.32 6.04 -19.20
CA GLU A 88 -17.23 6.94 -18.04
C GLU A 88 -17.41 6.19 -16.71
N THR A 89 -18.18 5.09 -16.71
CA THR A 89 -18.42 4.26 -15.53
C THR A 89 -17.18 3.45 -15.17
N TYR A 90 -16.53 2.83 -16.16
CA TYR A 90 -15.40 1.93 -15.92
C TYR A 90 -14.03 2.62 -15.98
N ALA A 91 -13.90 3.78 -16.64
CA ALA A 91 -12.63 4.48 -16.81
C ALA A 91 -11.94 4.85 -15.48
N PRO A 92 -12.65 5.28 -14.42
CA PRO A 92 -12.07 5.42 -13.08
C PRO A 92 -11.44 4.13 -12.55
N ARG A 93 -12.20 3.03 -12.62
CA ARG A 93 -11.82 1.74 -12.04
C ARG A 93 -10.66 1.09 -12.79
N LEU A 94 -10.64 1.22 -14.11
CA LEU A 94 -9.59 0.70 -14.98
C LEU A 94 -8.26 1.46 -14.86
N ARG A 95 -8.30 2.75 -14.48
CA ARG A 95 -7.08 3.56 -14.26
C ARG A 95 -6.55 3.48 -12.84
N SER A 96 -7.45 3.29 -11.88
CA SER A 96 -7.10 3.29 -10.46
C SER A 96 -6.21 2.12 -10.09
N SER A 97 -5.24 2.34 -9.22
CA SER A 97 -4.40 1.27 -8.71
C SER A 97 -5.06 0.47 -7.58
N TRP A 98 -6.26 0.88 -7.15
CA TRP A 98 -7.03 0.18 -6.12
C TRP A 98 -7.61 -1.14 -6.62
N GLN A 99 -8.13 -1.19 -7.85
CA GLN A 99 -8.46 -2.44 -8.56
C GLN A 99 -9.32 -3.41 -7.72
N ASN A 100 -8.77 -4.56 -7.31
CA ASN A 100 -9.39 -5.51 -6.38
C ASN A 100 -9.88 -4.89 -5.07
N HIS A 101 -9.29 -3.76 -4.66
CA HIS A 101 -9.63 -2.99 -3.48
C HIS A 101 -10.48 -1.76 -3.80
N TRP A 102 -11.20 -1.75 -4.93
CA TRP A 102 -12.06 -0.63 -5.34
C TRP A 102 -13.08 -0.23 -4.26
N ALA A 103 -13.67 -1.19 -3.55
CA ALA A 103 -14.57 -0.89 -2.44
C ALA A 103 -13.89 -0.09 -1.31
N CYS A 104 -12.58 -0.27 -1.10
CA CYS A 104 -11.81 0.53 -0.16
C CYS A 104 -11.58 1.97 -0.67
N TYR A 105 -11.41 2.14 -1.98
CA TYR A 105 -11.35 3.47 -2.62
C TYR A 105 -12.66 4.21 -2.46
N GLU A 106 -13.79 3.58 -2.81
CA GLU A 106 -15.13 4.18 -2.71
C GLU A 106 -15.41 4.62 -1.27
N ARG A 107 -15.10 3.75 -0.32
CA ARG A 107 -15.19 4.06 1.11
C ARG A 107 -14.29 5.26 1.49
N GLY A 108 -13.07 5.34 0.96
CA GLY A 108 -12.16 6.46 1.22
C GLY A 108 -12.67 7.79 0.65
N GLU A 109 -13.20 7.77 -0.57
CA GLU A 109 -13.80 8.93 -1.24
C GLU A 109 -15.00 9.50 -0.47
N GLU A 110 -15.90 8.64 0.02
CA GLU A 110 -17.01 9.06 0.89
C GLU A 110 -16.52 9.84 2.12
N PHE A 111 -15.34 9.52 2.65
CA PHE A 111 -14.79 10.16 3.84
C PHE A 111 -14.02 11.46 3.56
N ILE A 112 -13.26 11.53 2.46
CA ILE A 112 -12.43 12.69 2.14
C ILE A 112 -13.25 13.82 1.52
N SER A 113 -14.16 13.47 0.62
CA SER A 113 -14.71 14.44 -0.32
C SER A 113 -15.93 15.18 0.22
N GLY A 114 -16.56 14.73 1.32
CA GLY A 114 -17.83 15.31 1.79
C GLY A 114 -18.92 15.37 0.69
N GLY A 115 -18.75 14.60 -0.39
CA GLY A 115 -19.57 14.62 -1.60
C GLY A 115 -19.01 15.35 -2.83
N GLU A 116 -17.87 16.07 -2.77
CA GLU A 116 -17.30 16.76 -3.95
C GLU A 116 -16.12 15.98 -4.56
N VAL A 117 -16.44 15.23 -5.61
CA VAL A 117 -15.55 14.39 -6.41
C VAL A 117 -14.42 15.23 -7.02
N GLY A 118 -13.20 15.09 -6.48
CA GLY A 118 -11.99 15.56 -7.14
C GLY A 118 -11.46 14.48 -8.10
N ASP A 119 -10.83 14.88 -9.20
CA ASP A 119 -10.18 13.99 -10.18
C ASP A 119 -8.93 13.27 -9.58
N THR A 120 -9.12 12.39 -8.60
CA THR A 120 -8.07 11.58 -7.94
C THR A 120 -7.86 10.24 -8.65
N TYR A 121 -8.13 10.19 -9.95
CA TYR A 121 -7.96 8.99 -10.80
C TYR A 121 -6.51 8.67 -11.15
N ASP A 122 -5.58 9.56 -10.82
CA ASP A 122 -4.17 9.41 -11.15
C ASP A 122 -3.43 8.64 -10.05
N VAL A 123 -2.53 7.75 -10.48
CA VAL A 123 -1.62 6.94 -9.63
C VAL A 123 -0.79 7.82 -8.68
N PHE A 124 -0.76 9.14 -8.94
CA PHE A 124 0.01 10.17 -8.24
C PHE A 124 -0.83 11.28 -7.59
N SER A 125 -2.17 11.18 -7.53
CA SER A 125 -3.02 12.28 -7.05
C SER A 125 -3.33 12.24 -5.54
N TRP A 126 -2.98 11.16 -4.84
CA TRP A 126 -3.13 11.06 -3.37
C TRP A 126 -2.01 11.79 -2.59
N TYR A 127 -1.19 12.57 -3.31
CA TYR A 127 -0.12 13.43 -2.79
C TYR A 127 -0.60 14.81 -2.33
N ILE A 128 -1.90 15.06 -2.29
CA ILE A 128 -2.45 16.40 -2.12
C ILE A 128 -2.89 16.64 -0.68
N ASP A 129 -2.26 17.67 -0.10
CA ASP A 129 -2.62 18.71 0.90
C ASP A 129 -4.03 18.77 1.55
N LYS A 130 -4.98 17.91 1.16
CA LYS A 130 -6.19 17.60 1.91
C LYS A 130 -5.70 16.90 3.18
N GLY A 131 -5.89 17.53 4.34
CA GLY A 131 -5.21 17.22 5.60
C GLY A 131 -5.09 15.74 5.93
N CYS A 132 -4.11 15.41 6.79
CA CYS A 132 -3.88 14.03 7.19
C CYS A 132 -5.20 13.39 7.64
N TRP A 133 -5.45 12.15 7.23
CA TRP A 133 -6.63 11.37 7.64
C TRP A 133 -6.80 11.32 9.18
N THR A 134 -5.76 11.67 9.95
CA THR A 134 -5.81 11.88 11.41
C THR A 134 -6.64 13.08 11.87
N GLU A 135 -6.85 14.09 11.02
CA GLU A 135 -7.68 15.26 11.30
C GLU A 135 -9.17 14.95 11.11
N HIS A 136 -9.49 13.90 10.36
CA HIS A 136 -10.85 13.41 10.18
C HIS A 136 -11.17 12.31 11.21
N PRO A 137 -12.33 12.35 11.90
CA PRO A 137 -12.65 11.44 13.01
C PRO A 137 -12.85 9.94 12.69
N CYS A 138 -12.38 9.42 11.55
CA CYS A 138 -12.83 8.13 11.04
C CYS A 138 -11.89 6.96 11.37
N TYR A 139 -12.43 6.04 12.18
CA TYR A 139 -12.08 4.62 12.40
C TYR A 139 -10.70 4.20 12.91
N ALA A 140 -9.64 5.00 12.85
CA ALA A 140 -8.58 4.79 13.84
C ALA A 140 -9.23 5.14 15.18
N PRO A 141 -9.40 4.20 16.13
CA PRO A 141 -9.88 4.59 17.44
C PRO A 141 -9.00 5.75 17.87
N ARG A 142 -9.57 6.87 18.36
CA ARG A 142 -8.79 7.99 18.92
C ARG A 142 -7.74 7.49 19.96
N HIS A 143 -7.86 6.23 20.37
CA HIS A 143 -6.97 5.44 21.20
C HIS A 143 -6.57 4.09 20.54
N SER A 144 -6.00 4.11 19.33
CA SER A 144 -5.39 2.90 18.75
C SER A 144 -4.31 2.35 19.70
N PRO A 145 -4.34 1.06 20.09
CA PRO A 145 -3.43 0.52 21.09
C PRO A 145 -1.98 0.43 20.61
N TYR A 146 -1.71 0.58 19.30
CA TYR A 146 -0.39 0.39 18.71
C TYR A 146 0.70 1.23 19.37
N ILE A 147 0.55 2.56 19.37
CA ILE A 147 1.58 3.47 19.93
C ILE A 147 1.70 3.32 21.45
N PRO A 148 0.60 3.33 22.25
CA PRO A 148 0.71 3.11 23.70
C PRO A 148 1.43 1.80 24.06
N MET A 149 1.14 0.71 23.35
CA MET A 149 1.78 -0.58 23.60
C MET A 149 3.27 -0.57 23.21
N LEU A 150 3.61 0.01 22.05
CA LEU A 150 5.00 0.13 21.60
C LEU A 150 5.85 1.03 22.50
N LEU A 151 5.23 1.99 23.18
CA LEU A 151 5.88 2.92 24.11
C LEU A 151 5.84 2.46 25.59
N SER A 152 5.26 1.30 25.89
CA SER A 152 5.10 0.83 27.27
C SER A 152 6.43 0.49 27.95
N CYS A 153 7.14 -0.51 27.44
CA CYS A 153 8.46 -0.92 27.95
C CYS A 153 9.22 -1.71 26.88
N LYS A 154 10.53 -1.94 27.07
CA LYS A 154 11.37 -2.60 26.04
C LYS A 154 10.88 -4.01 25.69
N VAL A 155 10.43 -4.78 26.69
CA VAL A 155 9.93 -6.15 26.45
C VAL A 155 8.63 -6.08 25.65
N VAL A 156 7.60 -5.42 26.18
CA VAL A 156 6.29 -5.31 25.53
C VAL A 156 6.43 -4.74 24.12
N SER A 157 7.25 -3.71 23.92
CA SER A 157 7.52 -3.13 22.60
C SER A 157 8.05 -4.18 21.61
N SER A 158 9.04 -4.98 22.02
CA SER A 158 9.58 -6.06 21.18
C SER A 158 8.55 -7.16 20.89
N GLU A 159 7.73 -7.53 21.87
CA GLU A 159 6.67 -8.54 21.69
C GLU A 159 5.56 -8.03 20.76
N CYS A 160 5.15 -6.77 20.94
CA CYS A 160 4.15 -6.12 20.12
C CYS A 160 4.62 -5.92 18.68
N LEU A 161 5.89 -5.54 18.43
CA LEU A 161 6.43 -5.48 17.07
C LEU A 161 6.28 -6.84 16.37
N GLN A 162 6.70 -7.92 17.02
CA GLN A 162 6.52 -9.26 16.46
C GLN A 162 5.04 -9.58 16.20
N SER A 163 4.16 -9.29 17.17
CA SER A 163 2.73 -9.57 17.08
C SER A 163 2.04 -8.79 15.95
N ILE A 164 2.28 -7.47 15.85
CA ILE A 164 1.73 -6.58 14.82
C ILE A 164 2.15 -7.10 13.44
N TYR A 165 3.45 -7.17 13.17
CA TYR A 165 3.94 -7.50 11.84
C TYR A 165 3.61 -8.93 11.41
N SER A 166 3.57 -9.89 12.35
CA SER A 166 3.22 -11.29 12.01
C SER A 166 1.72 -11.54 11.82
N SER A 167 0.86 -10.70 12.39
CA SER A 167 -0.60 -10.84 12.29
C SER A 167 -1.21 -9.96 11.19
N THR A 168 -0.54 -8.87 10.81
CA THR A 168 -1.02 -7.95 9.77
C THR A 168 -0.68 -8.44 8.36
N THR A 169 -1.67 -8.37 7.46
CA THR A 169 -1.46 -8.39 6.01
C THR A 169 -1.24 -6.97 5.54
N PHE A 170 -0.06 -6.71 4.97
CA PHE A 170 0.32 -5.40 4.45
C PHE A 170 -0.12 -5.31 3.00
N ILE A 171 -0.93 -4.29 2.69
CA ILE A 171 -1.57 -4.13 1.39
C ILE A 171 -1.05 -2.84 0.76
N PHE A 172 -0.49 -2.96 -0.44
CA PHE A 172 -0.03 -1.82 -1.21
C PHE A 172 -0.81 -1.76 -2.51
N THR A 173 -1.53 -0.66 -2.69
CA THR A 173 -2.20 -0.32 -3.94
C THR A 173 -1.42 0.73 -4.72
N GLU A 174 -0.28 1.22 -4.21
CA GLU A 174 0.51 2.27 -4.84
C GLU A 174 1.99 1.88 -4.80
N LEU A 175 2.64 1.88 -5.96
CA LEU A 175 3.97 1.30 -6.16
C LEU A 175 5.07 2.14 -5.51
N GLN A 176 4.92 3.46 -5.52
CA GLN A 176 5.88 4.38 -4.92
C GLN A 176 5.88 4.25 -3.40
N CYS A 177 4.71 4.12 -2.77
CA CYS A 177 4.56 3.87 -1.34
C CYS A 177 5.22 2.53 -0.96
N LEU A 178 5.01 1.50 -1.76
CA LEU A 178 5.71 0.23 -1.60
C LEU A 178 7.23 0.42 -1.67
N GLN A 179 7.75 1.09 -2.70
CA GLN A 179 9.18 1.38 -2.86
C GLN A 179 9.75 2.23 -1.71
N PHE A 180 8.95 3.11 -1.12
CA PHE A 180 9.34 3.86 0.09
C PHE A 180 9.38 2.97 1.33
N PHE A 181 8.44 2.03 1.44
CA PHE A 181 8.31 1.17 2.61
C PHE A 181 9.34 0.03 2.61
N VAL A 182 9.56 -0.60 1.45
CA VAL A 182 10.47 -1.74 1.29
C VAL A 182 11.83 -1.32 0.75
N GLY A 183 11.89 -0.26 -0.05
CA GLY A 183 13.11 0.16 -0.75
C GLY A 183 13.01 -0.01 -2.26
N TYR A 184 14.11 0.31 -2.92
CA TYR A 184 14.19 0.32 -4.37
C TYR A 184 15.50 -0.32 -4.83
N CYS A 185 15.44 -1.13 -5.89
CA CYS A 185 16.64 -1.57 -6.59
C CYS A 185 17.40 -0.37 -7.17
N GLN A 186 16.67 0.57 -7.77
CA GLN A 186 17.21 1.84 -8.24
C GLN A 186 16.31 2.99 -7.81
N LYS A 187 16.92 4.06 -7.29
CA LYS A 187 16.21 5.25 -6.82
C LYS A 187 15.42 5.90 -7.98
N PRO A 188 14.13 6.22 -7.79
CA PRO A 188 13.36 6.98 -8.76
C PRO A 188 14.01 8.33 -9.08
N VAL A 189 13.97 8.75 -10.34
CA VAL A 189 14.63 9.99 -10.83
C VAL A 189 13.81 11.26 -10.53
N ASN A 190 12.92 11.24 -9.54
CA ASN A 190 12.10 12.40 -9.22
C ASN A 190 12.78 13.27 -8.14
N PRO A 191 13.26 14.49 -8.47
CA PRO A 191 13.93 15.37 -7.52
C PRO A 191 13.02 15.86 -6.38
N LYS A 192 11.69 15.77 -6.51
CA LYS A 192 10.75 16.04 -5.41
C LYS A 192 10.70 14.91 -4.38
N LEU A 193 11.33 13.76 -4.67
CA LEU A 193 11.30 12.56 -3.83
C LEU A 193 12.66 12.26 -3.17
N ASP A 194 13.47 13.28 -2.90
CA ASP A 194 14.69 13.10 -2.09
C ASP A 194 14.40 12.90 -0.59
N ILE A 195 13.26 12.26 -0.30
CA ILE A 195 12.94 11.73 1.02
C ILE A 195 13.26 10.24 0.96
N GLN A 196 14.07 9.77 1.92
CA GLN A 196 14.20 8.36 2.22
C GLN A 196 13.47 8.09 3.53
N PRO A 197 12.22 7.58 3.48
CA PRO A 197 11.53 7.18 4.68
C PRO A 197 12.32 6.11 5.42
N THR A 198 12.29 6.17 6.75
CA THR A 198 12.91 5.13 7.56
C THR A 198 12.12 3.84 7.38
N GLN A 199 12.75 2.84 6.76
CA GLN A 199 12.16 1.53 6.58
C GLN A 199 11.97 0.87 7.95
N PRO A 200 10.79 0.30 8.24
CA PRO A 200 10.55 -0.36 9.52
C PRO A 200 11.31 -1.70 9.60
N PRO A 201 12.38 -1.85 10.41
CA PRO A 201 13.20 -3.07 10.39
C PRO A 201 12.43 -4.32 10.84
N ALA A 202 11.43 -4.14 11.69
CA ALA A 202 10.54 -5.20 12.14
C ALA A 202 9.69 -5.81 11.01
N PHE A 203 9.49 -5.08 9.90
CA PHE A 203 8.76 -5.56 8.74
C PHE A 203 9.45 -6.75 8.09
N PHE A 204 10.70 -6.59 7.65
CA PHE A 204 11.47 -7.69 7.04
C PHE A 204 11.64 -8.89 7.98
N LYS A 205 11.74 -8.62 9.29
CA LYS A 205 11.93 -9.69 10.28
C LYS A 205 10.67 -10.52 10.52
N TYR A 206 9.50 -9.88 10.64
CA TYR A 206 8.30 -10.52 11.18
C TYR A 206 7.09 -10.56 10.23
N ALA A 207 7.08 -9.75 9.16
CA ALA A 207 5.95 -9.74 8.23
C ALA A 207 5.79 -11.10 7.55
N ARG A 208 4.55 -11.60 7.56
CA ARG A 208 4.20 -12.91 7.00
C ARG A 208 3.41 -12.83 5.70
N LYS A 209 2.69 -11.73 5.49
CA LYS A 209 1.70 -11.60 4.42
C LYS A 209 1.80 -10.23 3.76
N LEU A 210 2.04 -10.26 2.45
CA LEU A 210 2.08 -9.09 1.58
C LEU A 210 1.02 -9.25 0.48
N GLU A 211 0.32 -8.16 0.16
CA GLU A 211 -0.66 -8.09 -0.91
C GLU A 211 -0.44 -6.83 -1.75
N LEU A 212 -0.38 -6.99 -3.07
CA LEU A 212 -0.08 -5.93 -4.02
C LEU A 212 -1.17 -5.86 -5.08
N SER A 213 -1.64 -4.64 -5.39
CA SER A 213 -2.41 -4.34 -6.59
C SER A 213 -1.55 -3.49 -7.52
N LEU A 214 -1.35 -3.96 -8.74
CA LEU A 214 -0.53 -3.27 -9.75
C LEU A 214 -1.42 -2.90 -10.95
N PRO A 215 -1.39 -1.64 -11.41
CA PRO A 215 -2.03 -1.25 -12.67
C PRO A 215 -1.29 -1.87 -13.86
N ALA A 216 -1.92 -1.92 -15.04
CA ALA A 216 -1.33 -2.58 -16.21
C ALA A 216 -0.03 -1.93 -16.69
N ASP A 217 0.17 -0.64 -16.41
CA ASP A 217 1.35 0.13 -16.76
C ASP A 217 2.38 0.22 -15.64
N PHE A 218 2.25 -0.54 -14.55
CA PHE A 218 3.23 -0.56 -13.46
C PHE A 218 4.71 -0.72 -13.88
N PRO A 219 5.10 -1.41 -14.99
CA PRO A 219 6.50 -1.53 -15.35
C PRO A 219 7.17 -0.18 -15.59
N VAL A 220 6.44 0.82 -16.09
CA VAL A 220 6.99 2.15 -16.38
C VAL A 220 7.34 2.93 -15.10
N ALA A 221 6.81 2.50 -13.96
CA ALA A 221 7.05 3.10 -12.65
C ALA A 221 8.21 2.42 -11.89
N ILE A 222 8.91 1.46 -12.51
CA ILE A 222 10.05 0.73 -11.91
C ILE A 222 11.36 1.17 -12.61
N PRO A 223 12.19 2.01 -11.96
CA PRO A 223 13.34 2.62 -12.64
C PRO A 223 14.38 1.64 -13.19
N CYS A 224 14.60 0.50 -12.53
CA CYS A 224 15.57 -0.53 -12.95
C CYS A 224 15.10 -1.41 -14.11
N VAL A 225 13.84 -1.26 -14.54
CA VAL A 225 13.25 -1.98 -15.68
C VAL A 225 13.20 -1.09 -16.92
N VAL A 226 13.14 0.24 -16.73
CA VAL A 226 12.93 1.20 -17.82
C VAL A 226 14.28 1.72 -18.33
N PRO A 227 14.65 1.50 -19.61
CA PRO A 227 15.94 1.93 -20.17
C PRO A 227 16.25 3.42 -19.94
N GLU A 228 15.25 4.29 -20.11
CA GLU A 228 15.40 5.74 -20.02
C GLU A 228 15.60 6.23 -18.58
N LEU A 229 15.18 5.43 -17.60
CA LEU A 229 15.29 5.75 -16.18
C LEU A 229 16.45 5.00 -15.52
N SER A 230 16.85 3.86 -16.07
CA SER A 230 17.86 2.99 -15.49
C SER A 230 19.26 3.58 -15.66
N LYS A 231 20.08 3.42 -14.62
CA LYS A 231 21.52 3.71 -14.67
C LYS A 231 22.35 2.43 -14.80
N GLN A 232 21.69 1.29 -14.98
CA GLN A 232 22.32 -0.03 -15.02
C GLN A 232 22.64 -0.42 -16.47
N GLU A 233 23.75 -1.12 -16.68
CA GLU A 233 24.13 -1.68 -17.99
C GLU A 233 23.18 -2.80 -18.44
N HIS A 234 22.56 -3.49 -17.48
CA HIS A 234 21.57 -4.53 -17.71
C HIS A 234 20.26 -4.16 -17.02
N LEU A 235 19.17 -4.16 -17.79
CA LEU A 235 17.83 -3.98 -17.27
C LEU A 235 17.33 -5.29 -16.66
N HIS A 236 16.61 -5.17 -15.56
CA HIS A 236 15.95 -6.33 -14.97
C HIS A 236 14.64 -6.64 -15.67
N ASP A 237 14.23 -7.91 -15.62
CA ASP A 237 12.89 -8.31 -16.05
C ASP A 237 11.89 -7.80 -15.00
N VAL A 238 10.78 -7.18 -15.42
CA VAL A 238 9.80 -6.65 -14.47
C VAL A 238 9.15 -7.74 -13.61
N TYR A 239 9.03 -8.95 -14.16
CA TYR A 239 8.36 -10.10 -13.57
C TYR A 239 9.32 -11.03 -12.80
N ASP A 240 10.61 -10.70 -12.71
CA ASP A 240 11.52 -11.34 -11.76
C ASP A 240 11.27 -10.87 -10.31
N PHE A 241 10.47 -9.81 -10.14
CA PHE A 241 10.09 -9.19 -8.87
C PHE A 241 11.26 -8.80 -7.97
N HIS A 242 12.48 -8.63 -8.50
CA HIS A 242 13.65 -8.26 -7.69
C HIS A 242 13.42 -6.94 -6.93
N TRP A 243 12.63 -6.03 -7.51
CA TRP A 243 12.27 -4.73 -6.93
C TRP A 243 11.39 -4.83 -5.66
N LEU A 244 10.88 -6.03 -5.33
CA LEU A 244 10.16 -6.30 -4.08
C LEU A 244 11.07 -6.66 -2.90
N TRP A 245 12.36 -6.93 -3.15
CA TRP A 245 13.32 -7.34 -2.11
C TRP A 245 12.82 -8.51 -1.25
N LEU A 246 12.22 -9.52 -1.90
CA LEU A 246 11.65 -10.69 -1.22
C LEU A 246 12.71 -11.48 -0.44
N ASP A 247 13.97 -11.44 -0.89
CA ASP A 247 15.14 -12.04 -0.25
C ASP A 247 15.44 -11.46 1.14
N LYS A 248 15.00 -10.24 1.44
CA LYS A 248 15.21 -9.61 2.75
C LYS A 248 14.27 -10.10 3.83
N PHE A 249 13.19 -10.80 3.47
CA PHE A 249 12.20 -11.24 4.44
C PHE A 249 12.61 -12.55 5.12
N HIS A 250 12.50 -12.59 6.45
CA HIS A 250 12.80 -13.79 7.23
C HIS A 250 11.58 -14.67 7.51
N SER A 251 10.38 -14.07 7.52
CA SER A 251 9.14 -14.73 7.95
C SER A 251 8.03 -14.71 6.89
N LEU A 252 8.30 -14.18 5.70
CA LEU A 252 7.29 -14.03 4.65
C LEU A 252 6.84 -15.40 4.17
N SER A 253 5.54 -15.67 4.29
CA SER A 253 4.95 -16.97 3.94
C SER A 253 3.90 -16.86 2.84
N SER A 254 3.45 -15.65 2.51
CA SER A 254 2.43 -15.41 1.50
C SER A 254 2.66 -14.06 0.83
N VAL A 255 2.76 -14.07 -0.49
CA VAL A 255 2.71 -12.87 -1.33
C VAL A 255 1.56 -13.06 -2.31
N LYS A 256 0.67 -12.07 -2.38
CA LYS A 256 -0.43 -12.04 -3.33
C LYS A 256 -0.23 -10.83 -4.23
N ILE A 257 -0.13 -11.05 -5.53
CA ILE A 257 0.05 -9.99 -6.51
C ILE A 257 -1.11 -10.07 -7.48
N TRP A 258 -1.87 -9.00 -7.56
CA TRP A 258 -2.90 -8.83 -8.57
C TRP A 258 -2.43 -7.77 -9.56
N ILE A 259 -2.43 -8.10 -10.84
CA ILE A 259 -1.96 -7.23 -11.92
C ILE A 259 -3.11 -7.01 -12.88
N ALA A 260 -3.46 -5.74 -13.12
CA ALA A 260 -4.47 -5.42 -14.11
C ALA A 260 -4.00 -5.87 -15.50
N SER A 261 -4.85 -6.58 -16.22
CA SER A 261 -4.57 -6.98 -17.60
C SER A 261 -4.87 -5.87 -18.62
N ARG A 262 -5.49 -4.76 -18.18
CA ARG A 262 -6.02 -3.72 -19.06
C ARG A 262 -5.56 -2.34 -18.67
N LYS A 263 -5.30 -1.56 -19.70
CA LYS A 263 -5.05 -0.14 -19.61
C LYS A 263 -6.26 0.60 -20.16
N CYS A 264 -6.79 1.56 -19.41
CA CYS A 264 -7.54 2.66 -20.00
C CYS A 264 -6.52 3.74 -20.33
N VAL A 265 -6.26 4.00 -21.61
CA VAL A 265 -5.30 5.03 -22.02
C VAL A 265 -5.89 6.38 -21.63
N SER A 266 -5.26 7.09 -20.69
CA SER A 266 -5.61 8.47 -20.41
C SER A 266 -5.37 9.30 -21.68
N ASP A 267 -6.28 10.22 -22.01
CA ASP A 267 -6.12 11.13 -23.15
C ASP A 267 -4.82 11.97 -23.09
N ALA A 268 -4.11 11.97 -21.95
CA ALA A 268 -2.78 12.53 -21.81
C ALA A 268 -1.73 11.85 -22.71
N LEU A 269 -1.88 10.56 -23.04
CA LEU A 269 -1.00 9.85 -23.99
C LEU A 269 -1.36 10.14 -25.46
N LYS A 270 -2.62 10.49 -25.77
CA LYS A 270 -3.00 10.96 -27.13
C LYS A 270 -2.49 12.36 -27.44
N ARG A 271 -2.16 13.18 -26.43
CA ARG A 271 -1.59 14.52 -26.64
C ARG A 271 -0.10 14.52 -26.99
N LYS A 272 0.60 13.38 -26.89
CA LYS A 272 1.96 13.21 -27.41
C LYS A 272 1.90 12.51 -28.77
N ASN A 273 1.47 13.26 -29.79
CA ASN A 273 1.74 12.93 -31.19
C ASN A 273 3.26 12.89 -31.40
N ILE A 274 3.86 11.69 -31.28
CA ILE A 274 5.13 11.38 -31.91
C ILE A 274 4.78 10.54 -33.14
N VAL A 275 4.51 11.26 -34.23
CA VAL A 275 4.99 10.91 -35.58
C VAL A 275 6.20 11.82 -35.81
#